data_AF-A0A7W0JH43-F1
#
_entry.id   AF-A0A7W0JH43-F1
#
_cell.length_a   1.000
_cell.length_b   1.000
_cell.length_c   1.000
_cell.angle_alpha   90.00
_cell.angle_beta   90.00
_cell.angle_gamma   90.00
#
_symmetry.space_group_name_H-M   'P 1'
#
loop_
_entity.id
_entity.type
_entity.pdbx_description
1 polymer ?
#
loop_
_entity_poly.entity_id
_entity_poly.type
_entity_poly.pdbx_seq_one_letter_code
_entity_poly.pdbx_strand_id
1 'polypeptide(L)'
;AFNQAELSFGFFDELRLDRRTLPILGNVQEMLFDQPRAPRAEGRRAAAEWMREQVREFVLHYFMRVSDFRQPAAFVETDRPAVPSYLRELSWCPTDVDTRQGFGFSQCYYKLRDTGRIGKFPESRRHAIVDLHEIGRTYEWIVLKVSIFNFSFNFELLGPDAPRLVIPLKEESYLVVTRDFITDEDDPEPGLIGDYGFGYAFIKNPETGTLAFGPGKFDAAIELINFRVLDSGETRVRMVFIANRPEAVLNLRLDPVEWSFRVADLLSFGMSSRFFAPFRDALTAGTANAPTVDPVLAYIDLANSLTGGAAARELCVSREQLDKRLLLQHFNQHYQAITSSLLTWRKVPDWLDRDALPEWIITGMGK
;
A
#
# COMPACT_ATOMS: atom_id res chain seq x y z
N ALA A 1 10.16 -21.22 15.16
CA ALA A 1 9.51 -20.43 14.09
C ALA A 1 10.46 -20.35 12.92
N PHE A 2 10.02 -20.63 11.70
CA PHE A 2 10.86 -20.47 10.51
C PHE A 2 10.90 -18.98 10.13
N ASN A 3 12.10 -18.41 9.97
CA ASN A 3 12.34 -17.03 9.50
C ASN A 3 11.63 -15.92 10.31
N GLN A 4 11.82 -15.88 11.63
CA GLN A 4 11.41 -14.69 12.41
C GLN A 4 12.28 -13.50 12.01
N ALA A 5 11.67 -12.39 11.60
CA ALA A 5 12.39 -11.16 11.31
C ALA A 5 12.98 -10.58 12.62
N GLU A 6 14.29 -10.32 12.64
CA GLU A 6 15.03 -9.90 13.85
C GLU A 6 14.61 -8.50 14.34
N LEU A 7 14.10 -7.63 13.45
CA LEU A 7 13.82 -6.20 13.72
C LEU A 7 12.49 -5.72 13.11
N SER A 8 11.44 -6.57 13.10
CA SER A 8 10.11 -6.17 12.65
C SER A 8 9.17 -5.87 13.81
N PHE A 9 8.76 -4.61 13.98
CA PHE A 9 7.83 -4.21 15.04
C PHE A 9 6.92 -3.06 14.62
N GLY A 10 5.70 -3.02 15.19
CA GLY A 10 4.78 -1.89 15.11
C GLY A 10 4.83 -1.07 16.40
N PHE A 11 4.50 0.21 16.31
CA PHE A 11 4.48 1.11 17.46
C PHE A 11 3.33 2.10 17.40
N PHE A 12 2.99 2.65 18.57
CA PHE A 12 2.10 3.78 18.77
C PHE A 12 2.87 4.84 19.54
N ASP A 13 2.74 6.11 19.15
CA ASP A 13 3.42 7.21 19.82
C ASP A 13 2.66 8.53 19.60
N GLU A 14 3.21 9.62 20.08
CA GLU A 14 2.70 10.97 19.91
C GLU A 14 3.78 11.90 19.32
N LEU A 15 3.49 12.51 18.17
CA LEU A 15 4.38 13.48 17.55
C LEU A 15 3.95 14.90 17.94
N ARG A 16 4.87 15.69 18.49
CA ARG A 16 4.64 17.13 18.73
C ARG A 16 5.01 17.93 17.48
N LEU A 17 3.99 18.42 16.77
CA LEU A 17 4.14 19.34 15.64
C LEU A 17 3.65 20.72 16.07
N ASP A 18 4.57 21.66 16.22
CA ASP A 18 4.32 23.03 16.72
C ASP A 18 3.48 23.06 18.02
N ARG A 19 2.20 23.43 17.91
CA ARG A 19 1.24 23.55 19.03
C ARG A 19 0.27 22.38 19.13
N ARG A 20 0.45 21.31 18.35
CA ARG A 20 -0.45 20.15 18.33
C ARG A 20 0.31 18.88 18.61
N THR A 21 -0.26 18.03 19.46
CA THR A 21 0.17 16.65 19.62
C THR A 21 -0.66 15.80 18.66
N LEU A 22 0.01 15.08 17.77
CA LEU A 22 -0.61 14.21 16.79
C LEU A 22 -0.36 12.75 17.22
N PRO A 23 -1.41 11.97 17.53
CA PRO A 23 -1.21 10.56 17.80
C PRO A 23 -0.82 9.84 16.50
N ILE A 24 0.25 9.07 16.56
CA ILE A 24 0.81 8.34 15.41
C ILE A 24 0.83 6.84 15.65
N LEU A 25 0.84 6.11 14.55
CA LEU A 25 1.15 4.69 14.47
C LEU A 25 2.22 4.50 13.40
N GLY A 26 2.97 3.41 13.50
CA GLY A 26 3.98 3.12 12.51
C GLY A 26 4.49 1.69 12.62
N ASN A 27 5.31 1.30 11.66
CA ASN A 27 6.08 0.08 11.73
C ASN A 27 7.50 0.31 11.23
N VAL A 28 8.39 -0.53 11.73
CA VAL A 28 9.75 -0.70 11.22
C VAL A 28 9.88 -2.16 10.82
N GLN A 29 10.34 -2.39 9.61
CA GLN A 29 10.60 -3.71 9.08
C GLN A 29 12.01 -3.77 8.54
N GLU A 30 12.75 -4.81 8.89
CA GLU A 30 14.00 -5.16 8.23
C GLU A 30 13.94 -6.60 7.74
N MET A 31 14.43 -6.83 6.53
CA MET A 31 14.51 -8.16 5.94
C MET A 31 15.70 -8.32 5.01
N LEU A 32 16.19 -9.55 4.88
CA LEU A 32 17.16 -9.90 3.86
C LEU A 32 16.53 -9.72 2.47
N PHE A 33 17.22 -9.01 1.58
CA PHE A 33 16.82 -8.86 0.18
C PHE A 33 17.57 -9.85 -0.71
N ASP A 34 18.90 -9.75 -0.79
CA ASP A 34 19.72 -10.67 -1.57
C ASP A 34 21.12 -10.82 -0.97
N GLN A 35 21.87 -11.78 -1.50
CA GLN A 35 23.28 -12.00 -1.20
C GLN A 35 24.11 -12.02 -2.49
N PRO A 36 25.43 -11.79 -2.43
CA PRO A 36 26.28 -11.73 -3.61
C PRO A 36 26.20 -13.00 -4.44
N ARG A 37 26.00 -12.83 -5.75
CA ARG A 37 25.99 -13.94 -6.73
C ARG A 37 27.39 -14.30 -7.24
N ALA A 38 28.38 -13.46 -6.96
CA ALA A 38 29.72 -13.60 -7.51
C ALA A 38 30.36 -14.96 -7.13
N PRO A 39 31.05 -15.63 -8.07
CA PRO A 39 31.84 -16.82 -7.75
C PRO A 39 32.88 -16.48 -6.68
N ARG A 40 33.15 -17.43 -5.77
CA ARG A 40 34.18 -17.30 -4.71
C ARG A 40 35.58 -16.87 -5.21
N ALA A 41 35.82 -16.87 -6.52
CA ALA A 41 37.10 -16.62 -7.17
C ALA A 41 37.56 -15.15 -7.17
N GLU A 42 36.67 -14.16 -7.11
CA GLU A 42 37.04 -12.72 -7.18
C GLU A 42 37.26 -12.06 -5.80
N GLY A 43 37.11 -12.83 -4.73
CA GLY A 43 37.23 -12.33 -3.37
C GLY A 43 35.98 -11.60 -2.88
N ARG A 44 35.68 -11.76 -1.58
CA ARG A 44 34.44 -11.29 -0.97
C ARG A 44 34.21 -9.78 -1.11
N ARG A 45 35.29 -8.99 -1.11
CA ARG A 45 35.23 -7.53 -1.19
C ARG A 45 34.79 -7.04 -2.57
N ALA A 46 35.38 -7.56 -3.64
CA ALA A 46 35.00 -7.18 -5.00
C ALA A 46 33.52 -7.53 -5.27
N ALA A 47 33.06 -8.68 -4.76
CA ALA A 47 31.66 -9.06 -4.85
C ALA A 47 30.71 -8.09 -4.10
N ALA A 48 31.15 -7.56 -2.95
CA ALA A 48 30.38 -6.59 -2.17
C ALA A 48 30.35 -5.22 -2.85
N GLU A 49 31.49 -4.75 -3.37
CA GLU A 49 31.59 -3.51 -4.14
C GLU A 49 30.74 -3.57 -5.41
N TRP A 50 30.76 -4.70 -6.14
CA TRP A 50 29.88 -4.93 -7.28
C TRP A 50 28.41 -4.92 -6.87
N MET A 51 28.03 -5.64 -5.81
CA MET A 51 26.66 -5.64 -5.30
C MET A 51 26.19 -4.24 -4.93
N ARG A 52 27.05 -3.43 -4.31
CA ARG A 52 26.76 -2.03 -3.96
C ARG A 52 26.36 -1.21 -5.18
N GLU A 53 27.14 -1.24 -6.25
CA GLU A 53 26.85 -0.49 -7.48
C GLU A 53 25.55 -0.96 -8.15
N GLN A 54 25.33 -2.27 -8.19
CA GLN A 54 24.12 -2.86 -8.74
C GLN A 54 22.87 -2.44 -7.96
N VAL A 55 22.94 -2.48 -6.62
CA VAL A 55 21.82 -2.10 -5.74
C VAL A 55 21.53 -0.61 -5.88
N ARG A 56 22.57 0.25 -5.88
CA ARG A 56 22.41 1.68 -6.08
C ARG A 56 21.64 2.01 -7.35
N GLU A 57 22.07 1.46 -8.49
CA GLU A 57 21.42 1.69 -9.78
C GLU A 57 20.00 1.14 -9.79
N PHE A 58 19.79 -0.08 -9.32
CA PHE A 58 18.45 -0.68 -9.28
C PHE A 58 17.48 0.13 -8.42
N VAL A 59 17.87 0.49 -7.21
CA VAL A 59 17.00 1.17 -6.25
C VAL A 59 16.63 2.56 -6.72
N LEU A 60 17.62 3.34 -7.15
CA LEU A 60 17.42 4.74 -7.49
C LEU A 60 16.85 4.93 -8.90
N HIS A 61 16.98 3.94 -9.78
CA HIS A 61 16.56 4.12 -11.17
C HIS A 61 15.39 3.20 -11.60
N TYR A 62 15.31 1.97 -11.11
CA TYR A 62 14.40 0.96 -11.66
C TYR A 62 13.38 0.39 -10.68
N PHE A 63 13.63 0.41 -9.36
CA PHE A 63 12.80 -0.24 -8.36
C PHE A 63 11.32 0.17 -8.48
N MET A 64 11.05 1.48 -8.51
CA MET A 64 9.67 2.00 -8.62
C MET A 64 8.98 1.66 -9.95
N ARG A 65 9.75 1.30 -10.98
CA ARG A 65 9.22 0.85 -12.28
C ARG A 65 8.86 -0.64 -12.24
N VAL A 66 9.41 -1.43 -11.32
CA VAL A 66 9.26 -2.89 -11.26
C VAL A 66 8.54 -3.42 -10.00
N SER A 67 8.01 -2.53 -9.16
CA SER A 67 7.37 -2.86 -7.87
C SER A 67 5.95 -3.41 -7.94
N ASP A 68 5.27 -3.35 -9.09
CA ASP A 68 4.08 -4.16 -9.39
C ASP A 68 4.40 -5.33 -10.32
N PHE A 69 3.62 -6.40 -10.21
CA PHE A 69 3.74 -7.60 -11.03
C PHE A 69 2.38 -8.19 -11.39
N ARG A 70 2.34 -8.97 -12.47
CA ARG A 70 1.18 -9.80 -12.82
C ARG A 70 1.27 -11.15 -12.13
N GLN A 71 0.18 -11.59 -11.54
CA GLN A 71 0.06 -13.00 -11.16
C GLN A 71 0.01 -13.88 -12.42
N PRO A 72 0.39 -15.16 -12.31
CA PRO A 72 0.19 -16.11 -13.41
C PRO A 72 -1.27 -16.12 -13.85
N ALA A 73 -1.51 -15.98 -15.15
CA ALA A 73 -2.85 -16.11 -15.71
C ALA A 73 -3.41 -17.49 -15.38
N ALA A 74 -4.65 -17.53 -14.89
CA ALA A 74 -5.32 -18.81 -14.68
C ALA A 74 -5.56 -19.48 -16.04
N PHE A 75 -5.37 -20.79 -16.10
CA PHE A 75 -5.70 -21.54 -17.30
C PHE A 75 -7.21 -21.50 -17.54
N VAL A 76 -7.62 -20.99 -18.71
CA VAL A 76 -9.02 -20.97 -19.15
C VAL A 76 -9.13 -21.86 -20.39
N GLU A 77 -9.98 -22.87 -20.32
CA GLU A 77 -10.30 -23.71 -21.49
C GLU A 77 -10.90 -22.87 -22.62
N THR A 78 -10.38 -23.04 -23.84
CA THR A 78 -10.62 -22.17 -25.00
C THR A 78 -12.09 -22.16 -25.47
N ASP A 79 -12.83 -23.24 -25.22
CA ASP A 79 -14.23 -23.42 -25.65
C ASP A 79 -15.25 -23.25 -24.53
N ARG A 80 -14.82 -22.68 -23.39
CA ARG A 80 -15.70 -22.56 -22.24
C ARG A 80 -16.77 -21.48 -22.48
N PRO A 81 -18.07 -21.81 -22.32
CA PRO A 81 -19.12 -20.82 -22.47
C PRO A 81 -18.99 -19.71 -21.42
N ALA A 82 -19.20 -18.46 -21.87
CA ALA A 82 -19.16 -17.30 -20.99
C ALA A 82 -20.16 -17.46 -19.84
N VAL A 83 -19.71 -17.19 -18.61
CA VAL A 83 -20.59 -17.23 -17.44
C VAL A 83 -21.66 -16.14 -17.59
N PRO A 84 -22.96 -16.49 -17.55
CA PRO A 84 -24.01 -15.50 -17.58
C PRO A 84 -23.84 -14.47 -16.45
N SER A 85 -24.09 -13.19 -16.72
CA SER A 85 -23.80 -12.09 -15.78
C SER A 85 -24.45 -12.28 -14.39
N TYR A 86 -25.65 -12.85 -14.34
CA TYR A 86 -26.39 -13.12 -13.09
C TYR A 86 -25.80 -14.27 -12.25
N LEU A 87 -24.91 -15.09 -12.82
CA LEU A 87 -24.18 -16.14 -12.10
C LEU A 87 -22.71 -15.78 -11.85
N ARG A 88 -22.26 -14.60 -12.31
CA ARG A 88 -20.85 -14.20 -12.25
C ARG A 88 -20.31 -14.21 -10.80
N GLU A 89 -21.08 -13.68 -9.86
CA GLU A 89 -20.69 -13.60 -8.43
C GLU A 89 -20.68 -14.96 -7.72
N LEU A 90 -21.38 -15.97 -8.25
CA LEU A 90 -21.38 -17.34 -7.73
C LEU A 90 -20.36 -18.23 -8.45
N SER A 91 -19.71 -17.72 -9.49
CA SER A 91 -18.83 -18.50 -10.33
C SER A 91 -17.46 -18.66 -9.68
N TRP A 92 -17.03 -19.90 -9.52
CA TRP A 92 -15.67 -20.23 -9.05
C TRP A 92 -14.68 -20.43 -10.17
N CYS A 93 -15.15 -20.20 -11.39
CA CYS A 93 -14.34 -20.51 -12.53
C CYS A 93 -13.30 -19.41 -12.76
N PRO A 94 -12.11 -19.79 -13.27
CA PRO A 94 -11.06 -18.82 -13.52
C PRO A 94 -11.56 -17.74 -14.48
N THR A 95 -11.24 -16.51 -14.14
CA THR A 95 -11.53 -15.34 -14.97
C THR A 95 -10.24 -14.92 -15.66
N ASP A 96 -10.33 -14.48 -16.90
CA ASP A 96 -9.19 -13.95 -17.68
C ASP A 96 -8.83 -12.51 -17.26
N VAL A 97 -9.07 -12.18 -15.98
CA VAL A 97 -8.78 -10.87 -15.43
C VAL A 97 -7.34 -10.89 -14.94
N ASP A 98 -6.48 -10.10 -15.58
CA ASP A 98 -5.12 -9.80 -15.13
C ASP A 98 -5.15 -9.35 -13.65
N THR A 99 -4.80 -10.24 -12.72
CA THR A 99 -4.62 -9.87 -11.32
C THR A 99 -3.21 -9.32 -11.14
N ARG A 100 -3.12 -8.00 -10.96
CA ARG A 100 -1.87 -7.34 -10.54
C ARG A 100 -1.73 -7.38 -9.02
N GLN A 101 -0.49 -7.40 -8.56
CA GLN A 101 -0.13 -7.28 -7.15
C GLN A 101 1.04 -6.30 -6.98
N GLY A 102 1.22 -5.79 -5.77
CA GLY A 102 2.27 -4.83 -5.45
C GLY A 102 1.86 -3.38 -5.70
N PHE A 103 2.85 -2.53 -5.94
CA PHE A 103 2.72 -1.07 -5.96
C PHE A 103 3.01 -0.56 -7.36
N GLY A 104 1.96 -0.13 -8.07
CA GLY A 104 2.08 0.46 -9.40
C GLY A 104 2.27 1.96 -9.31
N PHE A 105 3.48 2.46 -9.56
CA PHE A 105 3.76 3.89 -9.56
C PHE A 105 3.54 4.51 -10.94
N SER A 106 3.10 5.76 -10.94
CA SER A 106 3.05 6.60 -12.13
C SER A 106 3.34 8.05 -11.78
N GLN A 107 4.17 8.73 -12.58
CA GLN A 107 4.53 10.12 -12.36
C GLN A 107 3.47 11.07 -12.92
N CYS A 108 3.08 12.06 -12.13
CA CYS A 108 2.00 12.99 -12.45
C CYS A 108 2.55 14.39 -12.73
N TYR A 109 3.13 15.03 -11.72
CA TYR A 109 3.59 16.42 -11.77
C TYR A 109 5.02 16.53 -11.30
N TYR A 110 5.67 17.62 -11.65
CA TYR A 110 7.01 17.97 -11.17
C TYR A 110 7.12 19.47 -10.97
N LYS A 111 8.06 19.87 -10.11
CA LYS A 111 8.56 21.24 -10.04
C LYS A 111 10.05 21.23 -10.36
N LEU A 112 10.47 22.06 -11.31
CA LEU A 112 11.89 22.22 -11.63
C LEU A 112 12.59 23.03 -10.54
N ARG A 113 13.77 22.58 -10.12
CA ARG A 113 14.56 23.22 -9.06
C ARG A 113 15.03 24.62 -9.47
N ASP A 114 15.59 24.75 -10.67
CA ASP A 114 16.25 26.00 -11.08
C ASP A 114 15.27 27.13 -11.41
N THR A 115 14.08 26.80 -11.92
CA THR A 115 13.10 27.78 -12.41
C THR A 115 11.86 27.88 -11.53
N GLY A 116 11.64 26.93 -10.63
CA GLY A 116 10.39 26.78 -9.89
C GLY A 116 9.18 26.42 -10.76
N ARG A 117 9.36 26.20 -12.07
CA ARG A 117 8.27 25.92 -13.00
C ARG A 117 7.65 24.55 -12.68
N ILE A 118 6.33 24.54 -12.51
CA ILE A 118 5.54 23.33 -12.32
C ILE A 118 5.07 22.83 -13.68
N GLY A 119 5.22 21.53 -13.92
CA GLY A 119 4.79 20.86 -15.14
C GLY A 119 4.11 19.52 -14.86
N LYS A 120 3.57 18.93 -15.92
CA LYS A 120 2.94 17.61 -15.92
C LYS A 120 3.77 16.67 -16.79
N PHE A 121 4.03 15.46 -16.32
CA PHE A 121 4.68 14.46 -17.15
C PHE A 121 3.75 14.04 -18.31
N PRO A 122 4.28 13.86 -19.53
CA PRO A 122 3.48 13.39 -20.65
C PRO A 122 2.99 11.96 -20.38
N GLU A 123 1.82 11.63 -20.91
CA GLU A 123 1.18 10.33 -20.68
C GLU A 123 2.08 9.15 -21.09
N SER A 124 2.78 9.28 -22.22
CA SER A 124 3.74 8.30 -22.72
C SER A 124 4.93 8.01 -21.80
N ARG A 125 5.19 8.87 -20.80
CA ARG A 125 6.28 8.68 -19.82
C ARG A 125 5.77 8.49 -18.40
N ARG A 126 4.46 8.29 -18.17
CA ARG A 126 3.92 8.15 -16.81
C ARG A 126 4.52 6.99 -16.01
N HIS A 127 4.85 5.88 -16.65
CA HIS A 127 5.39 4.69 -15.97
C HIS A 127 6.92 4.63 -15.99
N ALA A 128 7.55 5.43 -16.85
CA ALA A 128 8.99 5.64 -16.86
C ALA A 128 9.36 6.65 -15.77
N ILE A 129 9.20 6.24 -14.50
CA ILE A 129 9.52 7.05 -13.33
C ILE A 129 10.94 7.58 -13.50
N VAL A 130 11.14 8.89 -13.37
CA VAL A 130 12.47 9.51 -13.49
C VAL A 130 13.49 8.85 -12.56
N ASP A 131 14.76 8.91 -12.95
CA ASP A 131 15.87 8.55 -12.06
C ASP A 131 15.79 9.41 -10.78
N LEU A 132 15.76 8.75 -9.62
CA LEU A 132 15.62 9.42 -8.34
C LEU A 132 16.85 10.29 -8.00
N HIS A 133 18.01 10.07 -8.64
CA HIS A 133 19.15 10.99 -8.56
C HIS A 133 18.82 12.39 -9.12
N GLU A 134 17.82 12.52 -10.00
CA GLU A 134 17.39 13.81 -10.54
C GLU A 134 16.57 14.63 -9.53
N ILE A 135 16.05 14.00 -8.47
CA ILE A 135 15.31 14.68 -7.41
C ILE A 135 16.31 15.40 -6.50
N GLY A 136 16.12 16.71 -6.38
CA GLY A 136 17.08 17.63 -5.79
C GLY A 136 18.15 18.13 -6.76
N ARG A 137 18.28 17.59 -7.98
CA ARG A 137 19.19 18.14 -9.00
C ARG A 137 18.42 18.91 -10.06
N THR A 138 17.52 18.21 -10.76
CA THR A 138 16.66 18.76 -11.80
C THR A 138 15.31 19.17 -11.23
N TYR A 139 14.71 18.29 -10.42
CA TYR A 139 13.40 18.50 -9.83
C TYR A 139 13.55 18.91 -8.36
N GLU A 140 12.80 19.90 -7.91
CA GLU A 140 12.65 20.17 -6.48
C GLU A 140 11.81 19.07 -5.82
N TRP A 141 10.74 18.67 -6.50
CA TRP A 141 9.88 17.56 -6.12
C TRP A 141 9.18 16.97 -7.34
N ILE A 142 8.72 15.74 -7.20
CA ILE A 142 7.77 15.09 -8.11
C ILE A 142 6.55 14.60 -7.33
N VAL A 143 5.40 14.57 -8.01
CA VAL A 143 4.19 13.93 -7.51
C VAL A 143 3.98 12.63 -8.26
N LEU A 144 3.89 11.54 -7.51
CA LEU A 144 3.57 10.23 -8.02
C LEU A 144 2.13 9.86 -7.64
N LYS A 145 1.53 8.98 -8.43
CA LYS A 145 0.32 8.25 -8.09
C LYS A 145 0.71 6.80 -7.89
N VAL A 146 0.36 6.24 -6.75
CA VAL A 146 0.52 4.82 -6.44
C VAL A 146 -0.83 4.14 -6.50
N SER A 147 -0.89 3.02 -7.24
CA SER A 147 -2.02 2.11 -7.26
C SER A 147 -1.63 0.88 -6.46
N ILE A 148 -2.30 0.66 -5.33
CA ILE A 148 -2.06 -0.52 -4.49
C ILE A 148 -3.02 -1.61 -4.96
N PHE A 149 -2.49 -2.63 -5.61
CA PHE A 149 -3.31 -3.70 -6.17
C PHE A 149 -3.69 -4.74 -5.12
N ASN A 150 -4.89 -5.31 -5.25
CA ASN A 150 -5.44 -6.33 -4.35
C ASN A 150 -5.48 -5.94 -2.87
N PHE A 151 -5.76 -4.66 -2.59
CA PHE A 151 -6.04 -4.23 -1.23
C PHE A 151 -7.48 -4.61 -0.86
N SER A 152 -7.64 -5.40 0.20
CA SER A 152 -8.95 -5.81 0.70
C SER A 152 -8.97 -5.78 2.21
N PHE A 153 -9.99 -5.18 2.79
CA PHE A 153 -10.23 -5.24 4.22
C PHE A 153 -11.03 -6.48 4.58
N ASN A 154 -10.48 -7.27 5.49
CA ASN A 154 -11.16 -8.47 5.99
C ASN A 154 -11.69 -8.18 7.39
N PHE A 155 -13.01 -8.05 7.52
CA PHE A 155 -13.67 -7.97 8.82
C PHE A 155 -14.21 -9.34 9.21
N GLU A 156 -13.66 -9.87 10.30
CA GLU A 156 -14.13 -11.06 11.00
C GLU A 156 -15.08 -10.61 12.12
N LEU A 157 -16.34 -10.36 11.77
CA LEU A 157 -17.32 -9.76 12.70
C LEU A 157 -17.72 -10.71 13.84
N LEU A 158 -17.55 -12.03 13.68
CA LEU A 158 -17.99 -13.06 14.65
C LEU A 158 -16.90 -14.10 14.96
N GLY A 159 -15.62 -13.73 14.82
CA GLY A 159 -14.48 -14.60 15.10
C GLY A 159 -13.82 -15.21 13.85
N PRO A 160 -12.75 -16.01 14.03
CA PRO A 160 -11.88 -16.47 12.95
C PRO A 160 -12.53 -17.46 11.97
N ASP A 161 -13.54 -18.20 12.42
CA ASP A 161 -14.28 -19.18 11.61
C ASP A 161 -15.57 -18.61 11.00
N ALA A 162 -15.88 -17.34 11.26
CA ALA A 162 -17.07 -16.69 10.75
C ALA A 162 -16.90 -16.26 9.27
N PRO A 163 -18.02 -16.07 8.54
CA PRO A 163 -17.98 -15.44 7.23
C PRO A 163 -17.24 -14.09 7.29
N ARG A 164 -16.20 -13.95 6.47
CA ARG A 164 -15.40 -12.74 6.36
C ARG A 164 -16.13 -11.74 5.47
N LEU A 165 -16.34 -10.53 5.97
CA LEU A 165 -16.69 -9.42 5.10
C LEU A 165 -15.41 -8.90 4.48
N VAL A 166 -15.24 -9.17 3.18
CA VAL A 166 -14.10 -8.71 2.38
C VAL A 166 -14.54 -7.46 1.63
N ILE A 167 -13.96 -6.31 1.97
CA ILE A 167 -14.21 -5.05 1.28
C ILE A 167 -12.99 -4.77 0.38
N PRO A 168 -13.09 -5.00 -0.95
CA PRO A 168 -12.00 -4.66 -1.86
C PRO A 168 -11.88 -3.13 -1.92
N LEU A 169 -10.70 -2.63 -1.59
CA LEU A 169 -10.39 -1.22 -1.60
C LEU A 169 -9.48 -0.97 -2.78
N LYS A 170 -10.01 -0.38 -3.85
CA LYS A 170 -9.17 0.11 -4.94
C LYS A 170 -8.58 1.45 -4.50
N GLU A 171 -7.40 1.41 -3.91
CA GLU A 171 -6.75 2.61 -3.40
C GLU A 171 -5.74 3.15 -4.40
N GLU A 172 -6.02 4.38 -4.82
CA GLU A 172 -5.08 5.24 -5.50
C GLU A 172 -4.72 6.37 -4.55
N SER A 173 -3.43 6.57 -4.33
CA SER A 173 -2.93 7.65 -3.48
C SER A 173 -1.91 8.47 -4.25
N TYR A 174 -1.86 9.76 -3.91
CA TYR A 174 -0.85 10.66 -4.44
C TYR A 174 0.27 10.79 -3.43
N LEU A 175 1.50 10.79 -3.91
CA LEU A 175 2.72 10.82 -3.13
C LEU A 175 3.55 12.01 -3.58
N VAL A 176 4.20 12.70 -2.66
CA VAL A 176 5.25 13.67 -2.98
C VAL A 176 6.60 13.07 -2.63
N VAL A 177 7.53 13.14 -3.58
CA VAL A 177 8.93 12.76 -3.40
C VAL A 177 9.77 14.02 -3.53
N THR A 178 10.60 14.27 -2.52
CA THR A 178 11.54 15.40 -2.43
C THR A 178 12.95 14.86 -2.22
N ARG A 179 13.96 15.72 -2.30
CA ARG A 179 15.36 15.32 -2.04
C ARG A 179 15.55 14.74 -0.64
N ASP A 180 14.81 15.23 0.34
CA ASP A 180 14.92 14.78 1.75
C ASP A 180 14.52 13.32 1.93
N PHE A 181 13.77 12.77 0.96
CA PHE A 181 13.37 11.38 0.94
C PHE A 181 14.32 10.47 0.14
N ILE A 182 15.38 11.00 -0.49
CA ILE A 182 16.32 10.18 -1.26
C ILE A 182 17.58 9.90 -0.44
N THR A 183 17.92 8.62 -0.28
CA THR A 183 19.18 8.19 0.32
C THR A 183 20.08 7.66 -0.78
N ASP A 184 21.27 8.24 -0.90
CA ASP A 184 22.29 7.87 -1.88
C ASP A 184 23.66 8.07 -1.21
N GLU A 185 24.04 7.12 -0.36
CA GLU A 185 25.20 7.25 0.53
C GLU A 185 26.13 6.04 0.39
N ASP A 186 27.40 6.31 0.09
CA ASP A 186 28.48 5.33 0.09
C ASP A 186 29.20 5.35 1.45
N ASP A 187 29.55 4.16 1.96
CA ASP A 187 30.27 3.99 3.23
C ASP A 187 29.69 4.79 4.44
N PRO A 188 28.35 4.75 4.66
CA PRO A 188 27.68 5.59 5.67
C PRO A 188 28.13 5.29 7.11
N GLU A 189 28.44 4.03 7.43
CA GLU A 189 28.92 3.61 8.75
C GLU A 189 29.78 2.33 8.68
N PRO A 190 30.60 2.02 9.70
CA PRO A 190 31.42 0.81 9.71
C PRO A 190 30.59 -0.47 9.51
N GLY A 191 30.97 -1.28 8.51
CA GLY A 191 30.28 -2.52 8.15
C GLY A 191 29.17 -2.35 7.11
N LEU A 192 28.77 -1.11 6.80
CA LEU A 192 27.82 -0.76 5.75
C LEU A 192 28.53 0.00 4.63
N ILE A 193 28.60 -0.60 3.45
CA ILE A 193 29.33 -0.03 2.30
C ILE A 193 28.43 0.81 1.39
N GLY A 194 27.10 0.72 1.55
CA GLY A 194 26.15 1.58 0.87
C GLY A 194 24.75 1.56 1.51
N ASP A 195 24.08 2.72 1.49
CA ASP A 195 22.67 2.90 1.86
C ASP A 195 21.98 3.68 0.74
N TYR A 196 21.09 3.00 0.03
CA TYR A 196 20.38 3.56 -1.13
C TYR A 196 18.91 3.37 -0.95
N GLY A 197 18.13 4.42 -1.14
CA GLY A 197 16.73 4.36 -0.81
C GLY A 197 15.95 5.56 -1.27
N PHE A 198 14.65 5.42 -1.11
CA PHE A 198 13.72 6.49 -1.37
C PHE A 198 12.57 6.43 -0.37
N GLY A 199 11.90 7.55 -0.23
CA GLY A 199 10.71 7.67 0.57
C GLY A 199 9.72 8.62 -0.08
N TYR A 200 8.60 8.81 0.59
CA TYR A 200 7.58 9.74 0.15
C TYR A 200 6.65 10.12 1.30
N ALA A 201 6.02 11.28 1.14
CA ALA A 201 4.88 11.66 1.95
C ALA A 201 3.58 11.48 1.16
N PHE A 202 2.52 11.05 1.84
CA PHE A 202 1.19 10.95 1.24
C PHE A 202 0.53 12.32 1.13
N ILE A 203 -0.06 12.60 -0.02
CA ILE A 203 -0.89 13.76 -0.26
C ILE A 203 -2.34 13.35 0.02
N LYS A 204 -2.95 14.01 1.01
CA LYS A 204 -4.36 13.81 1.33
C LYS A 204 -5.23 14.13 0.12
N ASN A 205 -6.08 13.20 -0.28
CA ASN A 205 -7.04 13.41 -1.34
C ASN A 205 -8.16 14.35 -0.84
N PRO A 206 -8.39 15.51 -1.49
CA PRO A 206 -9.42 16.46 -1.08
C PRO A 206 -10.85 15.91 -1.24
N GLU A 207 -11.06 14.88 -2.07
CA GLU A 207 -12.37 14.30 -2.29
C GLU A 207 -12.75 13.30 -1.18
N THR A 208 -13.90 13.48 -0.55
CA THR A 208 -14.44 12.58 0.48
C THR A 208 -15.13 11.37 -0.17
N GLY A 209 -14.44 10.22 -0.20
CA GLY A 209 -15.02 8.93 -0.56
C GLY A 209 -15.71 8.25 0.63
N THR A 210 -16.34 7.09 0.38
CA THR A 210 -16.99 6.24 1.40
C THR A 210 -16.00 5.64 2.41
N LEU A 211 -14.72 5.59 2.05
CA LEU A 211 -13.62 5.17 2.92
C LEU A 211 -13.03 6.40 3.60
N ALA A 212 -13.06 6.42 4.93
CA ALA A 212 -12.37 7.43 5.74
C ALA A 212 -10.92 7.03 6.02
N PHE A 213 -10.60 5.77 5.77
CA PHE A 213 -9.30 5.17 5.96
C PHE A 213 -8.66 4.80 4.63
N GLY A 214 -7.35 4.95 4.57
CA GLY A 214 -6.52 4.68 3.40
C GLY A 214 -5.35 5.66 3.30
N PRO A 215 -4.33 5.37 2.50
CA PRO A 215 -3.12 6.18 2.41
C PRO A 215 -3.40 7.62 1.96
N GLY A 216 -4.42 7.83 1.12
CA GLY A 216 -4.89 9.16 0.71
C GLY A 216 -5.78 9.88 1.73
N LYS A 217 -5.98 9.35 2.94
CA LYS A 217 -6.82 9.93 4.00
C LYS A 217 -6.04 10.38 5.23
N PHE A 218 -4.79 9.95 5.36
CA PHE A 218 -3.89 10.44 6.40
C PHE A 218 -3.61 11.93 6.21
N ASP A 219 -3.59 12.66 7.33
CA ASP A 219 -3.17 14.06 7.37
C ASP A 219 -1.65 14.17 7.28
N ALA A 220 -0.94 13.20 7.85
CA ALA A 220 0.50 13.05 7.75
C ALA A 220 0.83 11.56 7.69
N ALA A 221 1.45 11.14 6.58
CA ALA A 221 2.02 9.80 6.47
C ALA A 221 3.30 9.85 5.62
N ILE A 222 4.32 9.13 6.07
CA ILE A 222 5.63 8.99 5.43
C ILE A 222 5.98 7.51 5.36
N GLU A 223 6.55 7.10 4.23
CA GLU A 223 7.20 5.80 4.05
C GLU A 223 8.64 6.02 3.61
N LEU A 224 9.58 5.22 4.15
CA LEU A 224 10.97 5.15 3.73
C LEU A 224 11.32 3.70 3.40
N ILE A 225 12.02 3.48 2.28
CA ILE A 225 12.49 2.17 1.84
C ILE A 225 13.98 2.30 1.50
N ASN A 226 14.83 1.69 2.33
CA ASN A 226 16.29 1.77 2.25
C ASN A 226 16.89 0.38 2.04
N PHE A 227 17.78 0.26 1.07
CA PHE A 227 18.59 -0.93 0.78
C PHE A 227 19.99 -0.69 1.31
N ARG A 228 20.36 -1.50 2.30
CA ARG A 228 21.60 -1.43 3.05
C ARG A 228 22.51 -2.57 2.60
N VAL A 229 23.64 -2.24 2.00
CA VAL A 229 24.62 -3.20 1.47
C VAL A 229 25.78 -3.32 2.45
N LEU A 230 25.88 -4.48 3.12
CA LEU A 230 26.93 -4.76 4.10
C LEU A 230 28.28 -5.05 3.41
N ASP A 231 29.36 -4.94 4.17
CA ASP A 231 30.73 -5.28 3.71
C ASP A 231 30.88 -6.73 3.22
N SER A 232 30.00 -7.62 3.69
CA SER A 232 29.88 -9.00 3.26
C SER A 232 29.22 -9.16 1.87
N GLY A 233 28.63 -8.08 1.37
CA GLY A 233 27.79 -7.98 0.18
C GLY A 233 26.34 -8.40 0.40
N GLU A 234 25.96 -8.80 1.63
CA GLU A 234 24.56 -9.00 1.98
C GLU A 234 23.78 -7.68 1.85
N THR A 235 22.63 -7.72 1.18
CA THR A 235 21.73 -6.57 1.05
C THR A 235 20.51 -6.79 1.92
N ARG A 236 20.25 -5.84 2.83
CA ARG A 236 19.04 -5.80 3.65
C ARG A 236 18.16 -4.65 3.24
N VAL A 237 16.85 -4.85 3.27
CA VAL A 237 15.87 -3.79 3.08
C VAL A 237 15.31 -3.40 4.42
N ARG A 238 15.39 -2.12 4.74
CA ARG A 238 14.79 -1.49 5.91
C ARG A 238 13.67 -0.55 5.46
N MET A 239 12.47 -0.78 5.97
CA MET A 239 11.28 0.00 5.66
C MET A 239 10.74 0.63 6.93
N VAL A 240 10.32 1.89 6.84
CA VAL A 240 9.74 2.64 7.95
C VAL A 240 8.49 3.34 7.46
N PHE A 241 7.37 2.99 8.08
CA PHE A 241 6.11 3.68 7.91
C PHE A 241 5.75 4.45 9.17
N ILE A 242 5.31 5.70 9.00
CA ILE A 242 4.74 6.51 10.07
C ILE A 242 3.51 7.21 9.52
N ALA A 243 2.38 7.10 10.21
CA ALA A 243 1.17 7.84 9.88
C ALA A 243 0.45 8.33 11.13
N ASN A 244 -0.32 9.40 10.99
CA ASN A 244 -1.28 9.77 12.02
C ASN A 244 -2.34 8.68 12.19
N ARG A 245 -2.79 8.46 13.43
CA ARG A 245 -3.85 7.49 13.70
C ARG A 245 -5.13 7.97 13.00
N PRO A 246 -5.81 7.09 12.26
CA PRO A 246 -7.04 7.47 11.56
C PRO A 246 -8.12 7.82 12.57
N GLU A 247 -8.84 8.91 12.36
CA GLU A 247 -9.99 9.30 13.19
C GLU A 247 -11.24 8.49 12.88
N ALA A 248 -11.34 7.93 11.67
CA ALA A 248 -12.42 7.08 11.21
C ALA A 248 -11.91 6.03 10.21
N VAL A 249 -12.64 4.93 10.10
CA VAL A 249 -12.42 3.78 9.21
C VAL A 249 -13.24 3.94 7.94
N LEU A 250 -14.54 4.22 8.11
CA LEU A 250 -15.48 4.43 7.02
C LEU A 250 -16.19 5.78 7.19
N ASN A 251 -16.37 6.49 6.08
CA ASN A 251 -17.18 7.70 5.99
C ASN A 251 -18.49 7.31 5.30
N LEU A 252 -19.30 6.50 5.97
CA LEU A 252 -20.62 6.19 5.45
C LEU A 252 -21.60 7.27 5.93
N ARG A 253 -22.18 7.97 4.97
CA ARG A 253 -23.47 8.61 5.19
C ARG A 253 -24.50 7.50 5.21
N LEU A 254 -24.61 6.82 6.34
CA LEU A 254 -25.67 5.85 6.57
C LEU A 254 -26.94 6.64 6.84
N ASP A 255 -27.82 6.69 5.85
CA ASP A 255 -29.21 6.90 6.15
C ASP A 255 -29.69 5.65 6.93
N PRO A 256 -29.98 5.76 8.24
CA PRO A 256 -30.35 4.61 9.06
C PRO A 256 -31.62 3.93 8.53
N VAL A 257 -32.50 4.67 7.85
CA VAL A 257 -33.70 4.16 7.23
C VAL A 257 -33.31 3.31 6.02
N GLU A 258 -32.48 3.85 5.14
CA GLU A 258 -32.06 3.15 3.92
C GLU A 258 -31.29 1.86 4.24
N TRP A 259 -30.36 1.91 5.20
CA TRP A 259 -29.59 0.73 5.62
C TRP A 259 -30.49 -0.36 6.22
N SER A 260 -31.44 0.03 7.07
CA SER A 260 -32.41 -0.89 7.65
C SER A 260 -33.22 -1.60 6.56
N PHE A 261 -33.63 -0.88 5.52
CA PHE A 261 -34.31 -1.46 4.38
C PHE A 261 -33.42 -2.37 3.54
N ARG A 262 -32.13 -2.06 3.37
CA ARG A 262 -31.18 -2.94 2.67
C ARG A 262 -30.95 -4.25 3.41
N VAL A 263 -30.82 -4.22 4.74
CA VAL A 263 -30.70 -5.44 5.56
C VAL A 263 -32.01 -6.24 5.54
N ALA A 264 -33.16 -5.57 5.67
CA ALA A 264 -34.46 -6.21 5.57
C ALA A 264 -34.70 -6.83 4.18
N ASP A 265 -34.23 -6.18 3.12
CA ASP A 265 -34.27 -6.71 1.76
C ASP A 265 -33.36 -7.92 1.57
N LEU A 266 -32.16 -7.90 2.14
CA LEU A 266 -31.27 -9.07 2.11
C LEU A 266 -31.94 -10.29 2.77
N LEU A 267 -32.62 -10.07 3.89
CA LEU A 267 -33.32 -11.13 4.62
C LEU A 267 -34.68 -11.53 4.01
N SER A 268 -35.30 -10.64 3.23
CA SER A 268 -36.62 -10.84 2.62
C SER A 268 -36.59 -11.07 1.11
N PHE A 269 -35.40 -11.26 0.52
CA PHE A 269 -35.20 -11.34 -0.94
C PHE A 269 -35.77 -10.13 -1.70
N GLY A 270 -35.62 -8.92 -1.14
CA GLY A 270 -36.02 -7.66 -1.77
C GLY A 270 -37.50 -7.32 -1.67
N MET A 271 -38.26 -7.99 -0.80
CA MET A 271 -39.69 -7.72 -0.62
C MET A 271 -39.96 -6.54 0.33
N SER A 272 -39.11 -6.31 1.33
CA SER A 272 -39.33 -5.27 2.35
C SER A 272 -39.39 -3.86 1.76
N SER A 273 -38.47 -3.47 0.90
CA SER A 273 -38.49 -2.16 0.26
C SER A 273 -39.66 -1.97 -0.69
N ARG A 274 -40.17 -3.06 -1.29
CA ARG A 274 -41.34 -3.01 -2.18
C ARG A 274 -42.64 -2.77 -1.42
N PHE A 275 -42.83 -3.43 -0.28
CA PHE A 275 -44.06 -3.28 0.50
C PHE A 275 -44.13 -1.98 1.29
N PHE A 276 -42.98 -1.42 1.65
CA PHE A 276 -42.89 -0.24 2.52
C PHE A 276 -42.28 0.98 1.81
N ALA A 277 -42.24 1.01 0.47
CA ALA A 277 -41.69 2.11 -0.31
C ALA A 277 -42.22 3.50 0.10
N PRO A 278 -43.54 3.72 0.30
CA PRO A 278 -44.05 5.05 0.68
C PRO A 278 -43.56 5.51 2.05
N PHE A 279 -43.32 4.56 2.96
CA PHE A 279 -42.84 4.81 4.31
C PHE A 279 -41.33 5.04 4.33
N ARG A 280 -40.57 4.27 3.53
CA ARG A 280 -39.15 4.50 3.29
C ARG A 280 -38.91 5.91 2.77
N ASP A 281 -39.61 6.31 1.71
CA ASP A 281 -39.38 7.59 1.04
C ASP A 281 -39.67 8.79 1.97
N ALA A 282 -40.74 8.71 2.77
CA ALA A 282 -41.09 9.72 3.76
C ALA A 282 -40.06 9.83 4.90
N LEU A 283 -39.50 8.71 5.35
CA LEU A 283 -38.48 8.68 6.39
C LEU A 283 -37.11 9.13 5.86
N THR A 284 -36.74 8.77 4.63
CA THR A 284 -35.50 9.22 3.98
C THR A 284 -35.51 10.71 3.60
N ALA A 285 -36.69 11.33 3.49
CA ALA A 285 -36.79 12.78 3.26
C ALA A 285 -36.32 13.60 4.49
N GLY A 286 -36.35 13.01 5.70
CA GLY A 286 -35.91 13.65 6.94
C GLY A 286 -34.43 13.45 7.31
N THR A 287 -33.71 12.59 6.58
CA THR A 287 -32.34 12.16 6.87
C THR A 287 -31.29 12.82 5.96
N ALA A 288 -31.67 13.84 5.18
CA ALA A 288 -30.76 14.58 4.29
C ALA A 288 -29.54 15.22 5.02
N ASN A 289 -29.62 15.37 6.35
CA ASN A 289 -28.54 15.83 7.23
C ASN A 289 -28.02 14.72 8.16
N ALA A 290 -28.20 13.44 7.81
CA ALA A 290 -27.72 12.34 8.63
C ALA A 290 -26.22 12.49 8.90
N PRO A 291 -25.78 12.38 10.17
CA PRO A 291 -24.37 12.49 10.51
C PRO A 291 -23.58 11.42 9.75
N THR A 292 -22.37 11.75 9.33
CA THR A 292 -21.42 10.72 8.89
C THR A 292 -21.17 9.79 10.07
N VAL A 293 -21.50 8.50 9.91
CA VAL A 293 -21.29 7.50 10.94
C VAL A 293 -20.17 6.58 10.48
N ASP A 294 -19.23 6.32 11.39
CA ASP A 294 -18.30 5.23 11.25
C ASP A 294 -18.91 3.99 11.93
N PRO A 295 -19.53 3.04 11.19
CA PRO A 295 -20.16 1.88 11.77
C PRO A 295 -19.15 0.95 12.47
N VAL A 296 -17.87 1.00 12.11
CA VAL A 296 -16.84 0.15 12.71
C VAL A 296 -16.54 0.65 14.11
N LEU A 297 -16.28 1.95 14.26
CA LEU A 297 -16.04 2.55 15.57
C LEU A 297 -17.32 2.54 16.42
N ALA A 298 -18.48 2.82 15.85
CA ALA A 298 -19.76 2.72 16.56
C ALA A 298 -20.03 1.30 17.08
N TYR A 299 -19.71 0.26 16.31
CA TYR A 299 -19.79 -1.13 16.78
C TYR A 299 -18.83 -1.40 17.95
N ILE A 300 -17.58 -0.94 17.85
CA ILE A 300 -16.59 -1.11 18.92
C ILE A 300 -17.08 -0.44 20.21
N ASP A 301 -17.60 0.79 20.11
CA ASP A 301 -18.11 1.53 21.26
C ASP A 301 -19.33 0.85 21.88
N LEU A 302 -20.28 0.41 21.05
CA LEU A 302 -21.48 -0.31 21.49
C LEU A 302 -21.12 -1.65 22.16
N ALA A 303 -20.26 -2.46 21.53
CA ALA A 303 -19.85 -3.74 22.07
C ALA A 303 -19.15 -3.58 23.42
N ASN A 304 -18.30 -2.57 23.58
CA ASN A 304 -17.66 -2.28 24.85
C ASN A 304 -18.64 -1.74 25.89
N SER A 305 -19.60 -0.91 25.50
CA SER A 305 -20.66 -0.43 26.41
C SER A 305 -21.51 -1.58 26.95
N LEU A 306 -21.98 -2.47 26.07
CA LEU A 306 -22.84 -3.61 26.44
C LEU A 306 -22.12 -4.65 27.30
N THR A 307 -20.79 -4.75 27.21
CA THR A 307 -19.99 -5.77 27.89
C THR A 307 -19.18 -5.24 29.07
N GLY A 308 -19.33 -3.97 29.46
CA GLY A 308 -18.49 -3.37 30.51
C GLY A 308 -16.99 -3.40 30.15
N GLY A 309 -16.68 -3.27 28.86
CA GLY A 309 -15.33 -3.32 28.30
C GLY A 309 -14.72 -4.72 28.19
N ALA A 310 -15.47 -5.79 28.48
CA ALA A 310 -14.96 -7.15 28.29
C ALA A 310 -14.71 -7.45 26.79
N ALA A 311 -15.47 -6.84 25.87
CA ALA A 311 -15.22 -6.97 24.43
C ALA A 311 -13.80 -6.52 24.02
N ALA A 312 -13.31 -5.39 24.54
CA ALA A 312 -11.93 -4.97 24.30
C ALA A 312 -10.90 -5.89 24.98
N ARG A 313 -11.13 -6.25 26.25
CA ARG A 313 -10.16 -7.00 27.07
C ARG A 313 -10.03 -8.47 26.67
N GLU A 314 -11.15 -9.12 26.37
CA GLU A 314 -11.22 -10.57 26.17
C GLU A 314 -11.40 -10.94 24.70
N LEU A 315 -12.12 -10.11 23.93
CA LEU A 315 -12.47 -10.40 22.53
C LEU A 315 -11.66 -9.57 21.52
N CYS A 316 -10.75 -8.71 21.99
CA CYS A 316 -9.94 -7.84 21.13
C CYS A 316 -10.77 -6.90 20.23
N VAL A 317 -11.98 -6.56 20.65
CA VAL A 317 -12.85 -5.58 19.97
C VAL A 317 -12.49 -4.18 20.49
N SER A 318 -11.42 -3.61 19.94
CA SER A 318 -10.96 -2.26 20.28
C SER A 318 -10.37 -1.53 19.08
N ARG A 319 -10.36 -0.20 19.14
CA ARG A 319 -9.70 0.64 18.12
C ARG A 319 -8.22 0.34 18.00
N GLU A 320 -7.54 0.08 19.12
CA GLU A 320 -6.12 -0.28 19.10
C GLU A 320 -5.88 -1.61 18.36
N GLN A 321 -6.75 -2.60 18.53
CA GLN A 321 -6.62 -3.86 17.80
C GLN A 321 -6.93 -3.72 16.31
N LEU A 322 -7.86 -2.85 15.95
CA LEU A 322 -8.07 -2.46 14.57
C LEU A 322 -6.79 -1.82 13.99
N ASP A 323 -6.21 -0.83 14.66
CA ASP A 323 -4.97 -0.17 14.23
C ASP A 323 -3.80 -1.18 14.08
N LYS A 324 -3.69 -2.17 14.97
CA LYS A 324 -2.70 -3.26 14.85
C LYS A 324 -2.91 -4.10 13.60
N ARG A 325 -4.16 -4.45 13.27
CA ARG A 325 -4.48 -5.21 12.04
C ARG A 325 -4.13 -4.41 10.79
N LEU A 326 -4.37 -3.10 10.81
CA LEU A 326 -4.00 -2.17 9.74
C LEU A 326 -2.49 -2.15 9.50
N LEU A 327 -1.71 -1.99 10.58
CA LEU A 327 -0.25 -2.04 10.51
C LEU A 327 0.25 -3.38 9.97
N LEU A 328 -0.34 -4.50 10.41
CA LEU A 328 0.02 -5.83 9.92
C LEU A 328 -0.30 -6.00 8.42
N GLN A 329 -1.42 -5.45 7.98
CA GLN A 329 -1.77 -5.47 6.57
C GLN A 329 -0.79 -4.64 5.73
N HIS A 330 -0.47 -3.42 6.17
CA HIS A 330 0.55 -2.56 5.53
C HIS A 330 1.92 -3.23 5.46
N PHE A 331 2.33 -3.88 6.54
CA PHE A 331 3.54 -4.70 6.60
C PHE A 331 3.54 -5.79 5.53
N ASN A 332 2.46 -6.58 5.43
CA ASN A 332 2.37 -7.66 4.46
C ASN A 332 2.41 -7.16 3.02
N GLN A 333 1.86 -5.98 2.73
CA GLN A 333 1.93 -5.38 1.40
C GLN A 333 3.36 -5.01 1.00
N HIS A 334 4.11 -4.37 1.91
CA HIS A 334 5.50 -4.02 1.66
C HIS A 334 6.38 -5.27 1.54
N TYR A 335 6.16 -6.26 2.41
CA TYR A 335 6.80 -7.57 2.28
C TYR A 335 6.57 -8.19 0.88
N GLN A 336 5.33 -8.18 0.38
CA GLN A 336 5.01 -8.67 -0.96
C GLN A 336 5.68 -7.84 -2.06
N ALA A 337 5.71 -6.51 -1.93
CA ALA A 337 6.38 -5.63 -2.90
C ALA A 337 7.88 -5.92 -3.02
N ILE A 338 8.57 -6.06 -1.87
CA ILE A 338 10.02 -6.35 -1.83
C ILE A 338 10.33 -7.76 -2.34
N THR A 339 9.58 -8.77 -1.90
CA THR A 339 9.80 -10.14 -2.37
C THR A 339 9.52 -10.31 -3.85
N SER A 340 8.60 -9.52 -4.40
CA SER A 340 8.29 -9.56 -5.83
C SER A 340 9.32 -8.79 -6.66
N SER A 341 9.81 -7.65 -6.18
CA SER A 341 10.91 -6.94 -6.85
C SER A 341 12.19 -7.79 -6.87
N LEU A 342 12.42 -8.61 -5.84
CA LEU A 342 13.52 -9.58 -5.79
C LEU A 342 13.48 -10.57 -6.97
N LEU A 343 12.29 -10.99 -7.43
CA LEU A 343 12.15 -11.88 -8.57
C LEU A 343 12.64 -11.21 -9.87
N THR A 344 12.38 -9.91 -10.03
CA THR A 344 12.89 -9.13 -11.18
C THR A 344 14.38 -8.87 -11.04
N TRP A 345 14.83 -8.45 -9.86
CA TRP A 345 16.24 -8.28 -9.50
C TRP A 345 17.10 -9.50 -9.85
N ARG A 346 16.56 -10.71 -9.65
CA ARG A 346 17.26 -11.98 -9.96
C ARG A 346 17.25 -12.39 -11.41
N LYS A 347 16.41 -11.81 -12.26
CA LYS A 347 16.37 -12.09 -13.70
C LYS A 347 17.39 -11.27 -14.48
N VAL A 348 17.77 -10.10 -13.97
CA VAL A 348 18.77 -9.24 -14.59
C VAL A 348 20.15 -9.59 -14.02
N PRO A 349 21.13 -9.92 -14.90
CA PRO A 349 22.48 -10.27 -14.46
C PRO A 349 23.31 -9.04 -14.09
N ASP A 350 23.12 -7.94 -14.81
CA ASP A 350 23.84 -6.68 -14.63
C ASP A 350 22.86 -5.50 -14.84
N TRP A 351 22.62 -4.74 -13.78
CA TRP A 351 21.76 -3.56 -13.75
C TRP A 351 22.45 -2.30 -14.26
N LEU A 352 23.79 -2.30 -14.36
CA LEU A 352 24.58 -1.20 -14.91
C LEU A 352 24.60 -1.23 -16.44
N ASP A 353 24.38 -2.40 -17.05
CA ASP A 353 24.25 -2.54 -18.51
C ASP A 353 22.82 -2.23 -18.96
N ARG A 354 22.56 -0.93 -19.15
CA ARG A 354 21.25 -0.43 -19.59
C ARG A 354 20.77 -1.03 -20.91
N ASP A 355 21.66 -1.32 -21.85
CA ASP A 355 21.29 -1.82 -23.18
C ASP A 355 20.84 -3.29 -23.13
N ALA A 356 21.28 -4.03 -22.11
CA ALA A 356 20.83 -5.39 -21.83
C ALA A 356 19.49 -5.47 -21.07
N LEU A 357 18.99 -4.34 -20.54
CA LEU A 357 17.74 -4.34 -19.78
C LEU A 357 16.51 -4.51 -20.71
N PRO A 358 15.56 -5.38 -20.33
CA PRO A 358 14.27 -5.45 -21.02
C PRO A 358 13.55 -4.10 -21.07
N GLU A 359 12.91 -3.80 -22.21
CA GLU A 359 12.21 -2.52 -22.42
C GLU A 359 11.16 -2.23 -21.34
N TRP A 360 10.49 -3.25 -20.82
CA TRP A 360 9.48 -3.10 -19.77
C TRP A 360 10.06 -2.64 -18.42
N ILE A 361 11.34 -2.91 -18.14
CA ILE A 361 12.05 -2.42 -16.95
C ILE A 361 12.40 -0.93 -17.13
N ILE A 362 12.86 -0.56 -18.33
CA ILE A 362 13.24 0.81 -18.66
C ILE A 362 12.01 1.74 -18.66
N THR A 363 10.91 1.27 -19.26
CA THR A 363 9.70 2.07 -19.46
C THR A 363 8.67 1.93 -18.33
N GLY A 364 8.77 0.89 -17.51
CA GLY A 364 7.74 0.51 -16.55
C GLY A 364 6.43 0.01 -17.17
N MET A 365 6.39 -0.28 -18.48
CA MET A 365 5.19 -0.68 -19.22
C MET A 365 5.31 -2.13 -19.76
N GLY A 366 4.17 -2.82 -19.92
CA GLY A 366 4.14 -4.11 -20.64
C GLY A 366 4.53 -5.36 -19.83
N LYS A 367 4.51 -5.27 -18.51
CA LYS A 367 4.75 -6.40 -17.57
C LYS A 367 3.76 -7.53 -17.74
#